data_AF-A0AAW8D9Q9-F1
#
_entry.id   AF-A0AAW8D9Q9-F1
#
_cell.length_a   1.000
_cell.length_b   1.000
_cell.length_c   1.000
_cell.angle_alpha   90.00
_cell.angle_beta   90.00
_cell.angle_gamma   90.00
#
_symmetry.space_group_name_H-M   'P 1'
#
loop_
_entity.id
_entity.type
_entity.pdbx_description
1 polymer ?
#
loop_
_entity_poly.entity_id
_entity_poly.type
_entity_poly.pdbx_seq_one_letter_code
_entity_poly.pdbx_strand_id
1 'polypeptide(L)'
;MSDDEWSHPNKEWQETLDLARKFGWSSELATNHGGMMLKCPENVHKFRVYKTAKSTENVARSKRNTVRSCEHRNIADVLDEVELKLKDANRMLRSAEVLTKRVEAEGQMEQALEMLDEAGEQLALADAIFEAAEASLEEADAAAQDLLSTDVAAGVESLVGLARSQVREATMTLRDLPDDHDRVQSLTAWRDELRKRLDDLKARLAGGSGASERN
;
A
#
# COMPACT_ATOMS: atom_id res chain seq x y z
N MET A 1 -51.49 18.80 29.62
CA MET A 1 -52.79 19.04 28.98
C MET A 1 -52.88 18.05 27.84
N SER A 2 -53.92 17.21 27.79
CA SER A 2 -53.99 16.10 26.83
C SER A 2 -54.27 16.63 25.43
N ASP A 3 -53.24 16.69 24.59
CA ASP A 3 -53.40 16.79 23.15
C ASP A 3 -54.06 15.49 22.67
N ASP A 4 -55.40 15.50 22.63
CA ASP A 4 -56.16 14.56 21.83
C ASP A 4 -55.68 14.75 20.38
N GLU A 5 -54.75 13.90 19.95
CA GLU A 5 -54.14 13.95 18.63
C GLU A 5 -55.18 13.53 17.58
N TRP A 6 -56.04 14.48 17.23
CA TRP A 6 -57.07 14.29 16.25
C TRP A 6 -56.43 13.98 14.89
N SER A 7 -56.65 12.76 14.40
CA SER A 7 -56.13 12.28 13.12
C SER A 7 -57.24 12.06 12.09
N HIS A 8 -56.88 12.23 10.81
CA HIS A 8 -57.79 12.06 9.69
C HIS A 8 -57.45 10.80 8.88
N PRO A 9 -58.42 9.93 8.53
CA PRO A 9 -58.14 8.68 7.81
C PRO A 9 -57.59 8.88 6.40
N ASN A 10 -57.87 10.03 5.77
CA ASN A 10 -57.29 10.42 4.49
C ASN A 10 -55.89 11.02 4.66
N LYS A 11 -54.89 10.43 4.00
CA LYS A 11 -53.48 10.85 4.04
C LYS A 11 -53.28 12.32 3.67
N GLU A 12 -53.99 12.83 2.67
CA GLU A 12 -53.80 14.22 2.24
C GLU A 12 -54.29 15.20 3.32
N TRP A 13 -55.37 14.86 4.03
CA TRP A 13 -55.76 15.67 5.19
C TRP A 13 -54.75 15.55 6.31
N GLN A 14 -54.24 14.35 6.61
CA GLN A 14 -53.22 14.18 7.65
C GLN A 14 -51.98 15.04 7.39
N GLU A 15 -51.43 15.02 6.17
CA GLU A 15 -50.29 15.88 5.79
C GLU A 15 -50.60 17.38 5.95
N THR A 16 -51.84 17.79 5.70
CA THR A 16 -52.27 19.19 5.88
C THR A 16 -52.35 19.56 7.37
N LEU A 17 -52.82 18.65 8.23
CA LEU A 17 -52.85 18.86 9.68
C LEU A 17 -51.44 18.93 10.27
N ASP A 18 -50.56 18.02 9.85
CA ASP A 18 -49.17 17.97 10.31
C ASP A 18 -48.44 19.26 9.93
N LEU A 19 -48.67 19.76 8.71
CA LEU A 19 -48.12 21.03 8.27
C LEU A 19 -48.70 22.23 9.03
N ALA A 20 -50.00 22.22 9.31
CA ALA A 20 -50.66 23.27 10.09
C ALA A 20 -50.06 23.33 11.50
N ARG A 21 -49.91 22.18 12.18
CA ARG A 21 -49.24 22.07 13.48
C ARG A 21 -47.80 22.59 13.43
N LYS A 22 -47.03 22.17 12.42
CA LYS A 22 -45.64 22.63 12.22
C LYS A 22 -45.53 24.15 12.08
N PHE A 23 -46.54 24.81 11.52
CA PHE A 23 -46.58 26.26 11.32
C PHE A 23 -47.35 27.02 12.41
N GLY A 24 -47.63 26.36 13.54
CA GLY A 24 -48.25 26.99 14.71
C GLY A 24 -49.75 27.27 14.57
N TRP A 25 -50.43 26.67 13.59
CA TRP A 25 -51.88 26.80 13.49
C TRP A 25 -52.55 26.02 14.63
N SER A 26 -53.52 26.66 15.30
CA SER A 26 -54.28 26.03 16.37
C SER A 26 -55.42 25.18 15.81
N SER A 27 -55.65 24.02 16.42
CA SER A 27 -56.80 23.17 16.18
C SER A 27 -57.80 23.21 17.33
N GLU A 28 -59.08 23.40 17.03
CA GLU A 28 -60.17 23.31 17.99
C GLU A 28 -61.23 22.32 17.49
N LEU A 29 -61.75 21.46 18.38
CA LEU A 29 -62.91 20.63 18.06
C LEU A 29 -64.12 21.54 17.80
N ALA A 30 -64.72 21.39 16.62
CA ALA A 30 -65.92 22.14 16.27
C ALA A 30 -67.11 21.61 17.09
N THR A 31 -67.77 22.51 17.82
CA THR A 31 -68.89 22.21 18.71
C THR A 31 -70.11 21.59 18.02
N ASN A 32 -70.27 21.78 16.71
CA ASN A 32 -71.37 21.23 15.93
C ASN A 32 -70.85 20.37 14.75
N HIS A 33 -71.30 19.11 14.69
CA HIS A 33 -71.08 18.13 13.61
C HIS A 33 -69.69 17.47 13.45
N GLY A 34 -68.91 17.30 14.53
CA GLY A 34 -67.82 16.30 14.58
C GLY A 34 -66.63 16.56 13.62
N GLY A 35 -66.20 17.82 13.50
CA GLY A 35 -65.03 18.22 12.72
C GLY A 35 -64.01 19.00 13.55
N MET A 36 -62.84 19.28 12.96
CA MET A 36 -61.79 20.09 13.57
C MET A 36 -61.67 21.42 12.83
N MET A 37 -61.66 22.53 13.57
CA MET A 37 -61.40 23.86 13.04
C MET A 37 -59.90 24.15 13.14
N LEU A 38 -59.27 24.45 12.01
CA LEU A 38 -57.91 24.97 11.97
C LEU A 38 -57.96 26.49 11.83
N LYS A 39 -57.15 27.19 12.62
CA LYS A 39 -56.99 28.65 12.59
C LYS A 39 -55.51 28.99 12.53
N CYS A 40 -55.14 29.97 11.70
CA CYS A 40 -53.79 30.53 11.75
C CYS A 40 -53.57 31.29 13.07
N PRO A 41 -52.32 31.56 13.47
CA PRO A 41 -52.00 32.25 14.74
C PRO A 41 -52.77 33.55 14.96
N GLU A 42 -52.95 34.36 13.92
CA GLU A 42 -53.72 35.62 13.99
C GLU A 42 -55.24 35.45 13.76
N ASN A 43 -55.73 34.21 13.63
CA ASN A 43 -57.15 33.88 13.42
C ASN A 43 -57.79 34.50 12.15
N VAL A 44 -56.99 35.00 11.20
CA VAL A 44 -57.42 35.56 9.91
C VAL A 44 -57.90 34.47 8.95
N HIS A 45 -57.09 33.41 8.79
CA HIS A 45 -57.41 32.25 7.97
C HIS A 45 -57.91 31.11 8.84
N LYS A 46 -59.09 30.57 8.51
CA LYS A 46 -59.65 29.41 9.19
C LYS A 46 -60.44 28.52 8.24
N PHE A 47 -60.41 27.23 8.49
CA PHE A 47 -61.23 26.26 7.77
C PHE A 47 -61.48 25.03 8.62
N ARG A 48 -62.58 24.33 8.31
CA ARG A 48 -63.00 23.13 9.03
C ARG A 48 -62.64 21.88 8.23
N VAL A 49 -62.16 20.86 8.94
CA VAL A 49 -61.87 19.52 8.43
C VAL A 49 -62.86 18.54 9.07
N TYR A 50 -63.56 17.76 8.26
CA TYR A 50 -64.53 16.77 8.73
C TYR A 50 -63.96 15.37 8.61
N LYS A 51 -64.03 14.57 9.68
CA LYS A 51 -63.47 13.20 9.71
C LYS A 51 -64.10 12.24 8.69
N THR A 52 -65.32 12.56 8.23
CA THR A 52 -66.16 11.72 7.36
C THR A 52 -66.11 12.13 5.88
N ALA A 53 -65.36 13.17 5.52
CA ALA A 53 -65.33 13.69 4.15
C ALA A 53 -64.60 12.72 3.20
N LYS A 54 -65.36 12.05 2.32
CA LYS A 54 -64.84 11.17 1.26
C LYS A 54 -64.46 11.98 0.01
N SER A 55 -63.44 11.55 -0.73
CA SER A 55 -63.00 12.13 -2.02
C SER A 55 -62.67 13.63 -1.96
N THR A 56 -61.97 14.07 -0.91
CA THR A 56 -61.62 15.48 -0.67
C THR A 56 -60.13 15.78 -0.79
N GLU A 57 -59.37 14.94 -1.49
CA GLU A 57 -57.92 15.05 -1.67
C GLU A 57 -57.53 16.41 -2.26
N ASN A 58 -58.24 16.87 -3.29
CA ASN A 58 -57.98 18.17 -3.92
C ASN A 58 -58.24 19.34 -2.96
N VAL A 59 -59.26 19.22 -2.11
CA VAL A 59 -59.55 20.23 -1.07
C VAL A 59 -58.45 20.22 -0.01
N ALA A 60 -58.01 19.04 0.44
CA ALA A 60 -56.92 18.90 1.39
C ALA A 60 -55.63 19.54 0.87
N ARG A 61 -55.27 19.30 -0.41
CA ARG A 61 -54.12 19.93 -1.08
C ARG A 61 -54.26 21.44 -1.21
N SER A 62 -55.45 21.92 -1.61
CA SER A 62 -55.73 23.36 -1.69
C SER A 62 -55.58 24.05 -0.33
N LYS A 63 -56.12 23.43 0.74
CA LYS A 63 -55.95 23.93 2.11
C LYS A 63 -54.51 23.83 2.61
N ARG A 64 -53.76 22.79 2.22
CA ARG A 64 -52.31 22.71 2.46
C ARG A 64 -51.58 23.91 1.86
N ASN A 65 -51.92 24.30 0.64
CA ASN A 65 -51.33 25.46 0.00
C ASN A 65 -51.69 26.76 0.75
N THR A 66 -52.92 26.88 1.27
CA THR A 66 -53.33 28.02 2.12
C THR A 66 -52.49 28.09 3.40
N VAL A 67 -52.26 26.94 4.05
CA VAL A 67 -51.40 26.85 5.24
C VAL A 67 -49.96 27.24 4.92
N ARG A 68 -49.42 26.80 3.78
CA ARG A 68 -48.07 27.16 3.30
C ARG A 68 -47.92 28.65 3.01
N SER A 69 -48.90 29.24 2.33
CA SER A 69 -48.85 30.63 1.87
C SER A 69 -49.23 31.65 2.96
N CYS A 70 -49.76 31.19 4.10
CA CYS A 70 -50.17 32.08 5.18
C CYS A 70 -48.95 32.82 5.76
N GLU A 71 -49.02 34.15 5.79
CA GLU A 71 -47.95 35.01 6.29
C GLU A 71 -47.82 34.96 7.82
N HIS A 72 -48.92 34.68 8.52
CA HIS A 72 -48.96 34.56 9.98
C HIS A 72 -48.40 33.24 10.52
N ARG A 73 -47.77 32.41 9.69
CA ARG A 73 -47.23 31.12 10.11
C ARG A 73 -46.03 31.32 11.04
N ASN A 74 -45.89 30.48 12.06
CA ASN A 74 -44.71 30.52 12.92
C ASN A 74 -43.53 29.84 12.20
N ILE A 75 -42.68 30.65 11.55
CA ILE A 75 -41.49 30.18 10.82
C ILE A 75 -40.28 30.07 11.74
N ALA A 76 -40.22 30.90 12.80
CA ALA A 76 -39.04 31.02 13.65
C ALA A 76 -38.67 29.68 14.30
N ASP A 77 -39.63 29.02 14.94
CA ASP A 77 -39.39 27.73 15.61
C ASP A 77 -38.92 26.63 14.62
N VAL A 78 -39.45 26.65 13.40
CA VAL A 78 -39.05 25.71 12.33
C VAL A 78 -37.62 26.00 11.86
N LEU A 79 -37.23 27.27 11.76
CA LEU A 79 -35.88 27.65 11.38
C LEU A 79 -34.87 27.32 12.48
N ASP A 80 -35.22 27.51 13.75
CA ASP A 80 -34.37 27.15 14.89
C ASP A 80 -34.12 25.64 14.94
N GLU A 81 -35.17 24.83 14.72
CA GLU A 81 -35.03 23.37 14.64
C GLU A 81 -34.12 22.94 13.46
N VAL A 82 -34.28 23.59 12.30
CA VAL A 82 -33.43 23.35 11.13
C VAL A 82 -31.98 23.76 11.41
N GLU A 83 -31.75 24.91 12.04
CA GLU A 83 -30.42 25.38 12.38
C GLU A 83 -29.71 24.42 13.34
N LEU A 84 -30.41 23.94 14.37
CA LEU A 84 -29.88 22.93 15.30
C LEU A 84 -29.48 21.65 14.57
N LYS A 85 -30.34 21.12 13.70
CA LYS A 85 -30.03 19.92 12.89
C LYS A 85 -28.83 20.12 11.97
N LEU A 86 -28.69 21.30 11.37
CA LEU A 86 -27.55 21.63 10.52
C LEU A 86 -26.25 21.75 11.33
N LYS A 87 -26.30 22.34 12.53
CA LYS A 87 -25.14 22.40 13.45
C LYS A 87 -24.69 20.99 13.87
N ASP A 88 -25.64 20.13 14.21
CA ASP A 88 -25.34 18.73 14.59
C ASP A 88 -24.76 17.94 13.42
N ALA A 89 -25.35 18.06 12.23
CA ALA A 89 -24.83 17.41 11.02
C ALA A 89 -23.39 17.85 10.71
N ASN A 90 -23.10 19.16 10.81
CA ASN A 90 -21.76 19.69 10.61
C ASN A 90 -20.76 19.14 11.66
N ARG A 91 -21.17 19.01 12.92
CA ARG A 91 -20.34 18.39 13.97
C ARG A 91 -20.03 16.93 13.66
N MET A 92 -21.03 16.17 13.19
CA MET A 92 -20.85 14.77 12.82
C MET A 92 -19.91 14.63 11.63
N LEU A 93 -20.06 15.46 10.59
CA LEU A 93 -19.18 15.46 9.43
C LEU A 93 -17.72 15.74 9.80
N ARG A 94 -17.47 16.77 10.63
CA ARG A 94 -16.10 17.05 11.13
C ARG A 94 -15.52 15.88 11.91
N SER A 95 -16.35 15.19 12.70
CA SER A 95 -15.91 14.02 13.46
C SER A 95 -15.56 12.85 12.54
N ALA A 96 -16.37 12.61 11.51
CA ALA A 96 -16.10 11.61 10.49
C ALA A 96 -14.81 11.92 9.72
N GLU A 97 -14.57 13.17 9.32
CA GLU A 97 -13.34 13.59 8.65
C GLU A 97 -12.08 13.30 9.49
N VAL A 98 -12.14 13.55 10.80
CA VAL A 98 -11.03 13.25 11.72
C VAL A 98 -10.81 11.74 11.84
N LEU A 99 -11.87 10.95 11.95
CA LEU A 99 -11.77 9.50 12.05
C LEU A 99 -11.24 8.87 10.76
N THR A 100 -11.66 9.34 9.59
CA THR A 100 -11.14 8.87 8.30
C THR A 100 -9.63 9.12 8.20
N LYS A 101 -9.18 10.34 8.53
CA LYS A 101 -7.73 10.65 8.56
C LYS A 101 -6.95 9.76 9.51
N ARG A 102 -7.55 9.38 10.64
CA ARG A 102 -6.93 8.47 11.60
C ARG A 102 -6.80 7.06 11.03
N VAL A 103 -7.85 6.53 10.40
CA VAL A 103 -7.81 5.21 9.76
C VAL A 103 -6.78 5.18 8.63
N GLU A 104 -6.69 6.24 7.82
CA GLU A 104 -5.66 6.38 6.80
C GLU A 104 -4.25 6.37 7.39
N ALA A 105 -4.02 7.12 8.49
CA ALA A 105 -2.74 7.15 9.17
C ALA A 105 -2.37 5.80 9.83
N GLU A 106 -3.35 5.11 10.43
CA GLU A 106 -3.16 3.77 11.00
C GLU A 106 -2.78 2.76 9.90
N GLY A 107 -3.44 2.80 8.74
CA GLY A 107 -3.08 1.95 7.60
C GLY A 107 -1.69 2.26 7.02
N GLN A 108 -1.30 3.54 6.95
CA GLN A 108 0.06 3.92 6.57
C GLN A 108 1.12 3.44 7.57
N MET A 109 0.79 3.46 8.87
CA MET A 109 1.69 2.98 9.92
C MET A 109 1.84 1.45 9.85
N GLU A 110 0.76 0.71 9.63
CA GLU A 110 0.79 -0.74 9.43
C GLU A 110 1.67 -1.11 8.22
N GLN A 111 1.47 -0.44 7.08
CA GLN A 111 2.31 -0.64 5.89
C GLN A 111 3.79 -0.33 6.17
N ALA A 112 4.08 0.74 6.93
CA ALA A 112 5.46 1.08 7.29
C ALA A 112 6.10 0.02 8.22
N LEU A 113 5.32 -0.61 9.10
CA LEU A 113 5.78 -1.69 9.96
C LEU A 113 6.08 -2.96 9.16
N GLU A 114 5.23 -3.33 8.20
CA GLU A 114 5.49 -4.46 7.28
C GLU A 114 6.79 -4.25 6.50
N MET A 115 7.00 -3.04 5.95
CA MET A 115 8.25 -2.71 5.25
C MET A 115 9.49 -2.79 6.16
N LEU A 116 9.36 -2.45 7.44
CA LEU A 116 10.47 -2.58 8.40
C LEU A 116 10.78 -4.03 8.74
N ASP A 117 9.76 -4.89 8.82
CA ASP A 117 9.92 -6.32 9.07
C ASP A 117 10.64 -7.00 7.89
N GLU A 118 10.17 -6.73 6.66
CA GLU A 118 10.83 -7.19 5.43
C GLU A 118 12.29 -6.73 5.33
N ALA A 119 12.58 -5.48 5.71
CA ALA A 119 13.95 -4.97 5.75
C ALA A 119 14.80 -5.67 6.81
N GLY A 120 14.22 -6.00 7.97
CA GLY A 120 14.86 -6.78 9.02
C GLY A 120 15.21 -8.19 8.56
N GLU A 121 14.30 -8.88 7.88
CA GLU A 121 14.56 -10.21 7.29
C GLU A 121 15.67 -10.16 6.25
N GLN A 122 15.69 -9.13 5.40
CA GLN A 122 16.76 -8.95 4.40
C GLN A 122 18.12 -8.68 5.03
N LEU A 123 18.18 -7.91 6.12
CA LEU A 123 19.42 -7.69 6.87
C LEU A 123 19.92 -8.98 7.51
N ALA A 124 19.03 -9.77 8.13
CA ALA A 124 19.40 -11.06 8.70
C ALA A 124 19.92 -12.05 7.65
N LEU A 125 19.34 -12.06 6.45
CA LEU A 125 19.83 -12.86 5.33
C LEU A 125 21.21 -12.38 4.85
N ALA A 126 21.43 -11.06 4.77
CA ALA A 126 22.71 -10.50 4.39
C ALA A 126 23.82 -10.88 5.40
N ASP A 127 23.54 -10.78 6.71
CA ASP A 127 24.47 -11.19 7.76
C ASP A 127 24.83 -12.68 7.64
N ALA A 128 23.84 -13.55 7.41
CA ALA A 128 24.09 -14.98 7.19
C ALA A 128 24.96 -15.26 5.94
N ILE A 129 24.78 -14.48 4.87
CA ILE A 129 25.61 -14.57 3.66
C ILE A 129 27.04 -14.11 3.96
N PHE A 130 27.21 -13.02 4.73
CA PHE A 130 28.52 -12.54 5.12
C PHE A 130 29.26 -13.55 6.01
N GLU A 131 28.60 -14.12 7.01
CA GLU A 131 29.17 -15.17 7.86
C GLU A 131 29.57 -16.40 7.03
N ALA A 132 28.72 -16.82 6.08
CA ALA A 132 29.04 -17.94 5.18
C ALA A 132 30.21 -17.62 4.25
N ALA A 133 30.31 -16.38 3.75
CA ALA A 133 31.42 -15.93 2.93
C ALA A 133 32.73 -15.88 3.72
N GLU A 134 32.69 -15.41 4.97
CA GLU A 134 33.84 -15.39 5.88
C GLU A 134 34.34 -16.81 6.17
N ALA A 135 33.43 -17.74 6.52
CA ALA A 135 33.78 -19.15 6.72
C ALA A 135 34.38 -19.79 5.45
N SER A 136 33.83 -19.49 4.27
CA SER A 136 34.36 -19.99 3.01
C SER A 136 35.74 -19.41 2.68
N LEU A 137 36.01 -18.16 3.06
CA LEU A 137 37.33 -17.54 2.93
C LEU A 137 38.33 -18.18 3.88
N GLU A 138 37.96 -18.42 5.13
CA GLU A 138 38.82 -19.14 6.10
C GLU A 138 39.16 -20.55 5.62
N GLU A 139 38.19 -21.29 5.07
CA GLU A 139 38.44 -22.62 4.50
C GLU A 139 39.38 -22.55 3.28
N ALA A 140 39.18 -21.56 2.40
CA ALA A 140 40.05 -21.34 1.26
C ALA A 140 41.48 -20.96 1.68
N ASP A 141 41.63 -20.13 2.72
CA ASP A 141 42.92 -19.74 3.28
C ASP A 141 43.61 -20.92 3.98
N ALA A 142 42.86 -21.76 4.70
CA ALA A 142 43.39 -23.00 5.30
C ALA A 142 43.85 -23.99 4.22
N ALA A 143 43.07 -24.18 3.16
CA ALA A 143 43.47 -25.02 2.02
C ALA A 143 44.68 -24.43 1.27
N ALA A 144 44.76 -23.12 1.13
CA ALA A 144 45.92 -22.44 0.57
C ALA A 144 47.16 -22.61 1.47
N GLN A 145 47.02 -22.50 2.80
CA GLN A 145 48.10 -22.75 3.75
C GLN A 145 48.57 -24.20 3.74
N ASP A 146 47.68 -25.18 3.58
CA ASP A 146 48.04 -26.59 3.44
C ASP A 146 48.86 -26.81 2.16
N LEU A 147 48.45 -26.20 1.04
CA LEU A 147 49.22 -26.20 -0.21
C LEU A 147 50.57 -25.48 -0.08
N LEU A 148 50.65 -24.41 0.72
CA LEU A 148 51.87 -23.65 0.95
C LEU A 148 52.79 -24.28 2.03
N SER A 149 52.26 -25.18 2.86
CA SER A 149 53.01 -25.93 3.88
C SER A 149 53.86 -27.05 3.26
N THR A 150 53.55 -27.43 2.01
CA THR A 150 54.46 -28.24 1.18
C THR A 150 55.41 -27.29 0.46
N ASP A 151 56.61 -27.11 1.03
CA ASP A 151 57.75 -26.32 0.51
C ASP A 151 57.48 -25.63 -0.84
N VAL A 152 56.94 -24.42 -0.78
CA VAL A 152 56.41 -23.65 -1.93
C VAL A 152 57.44 -23.56 -3.07
N ALA A 153 58.72 -23.50 -2.74
CA ALA A 153 59.80 -23.51 -3.72
C ALA A 153 59.91 -24.88 -4.43
N ALA A 154 59.89 -25.99 -3.69
CA ALA A 154 59.89 -27.33 -4.25
C ALA A 154 58.59 -27.65 -5.03
N GLY A 155 57.44 -27.16 -4.57
CA GLY A 155 56.15 -27.29 -5.25
C GLY A 155 56.11 -26.53 -6.58
N VAL A 156 56.58 -25.27 -6.59
CA VAL A 156 56.67 -24.45 -7.80
C VAL A 156 57.70 -25.02 -8.79
N GLU A 157 58.86 -25.48 -8.33
CA GLU A 157 59.86 -26.14 -9.19
C GLU A 157 59.33 -27.45 -9.78
N SER A 158 58.62 -28.26 -8.99
CA SER A 158 57.98 -29.51 -9.44
C SER A 158 56.90 -29.26 -10.50
N LEU A 159 56.02 -28.27 -10.28
CA LEU A 159 54.97 -27.89 -11.23
C LEU A 159 55.56 -27.32 -12.54
N VAL A 160 56.60 -26.48 -12.46
CA VAL A 160 57.33 -25.97 -13.64
C VAL A 160 58.03 -27.11 -14.37
N GLY A 161 58.60 -28.08 -13.65
CA GLY A 161 59.20 -29.29 -14.21
C GLY A 161 58.19 -30.15 -14.97
N LEU A 162 57.02 -30.39 -14.38
CA LEU A 162 55.93 -31.16 -15.00
C LEU A 162 55.41 -30.46 -16.26
N ALA A 163 55.14 -29.16 -16.20
CA ALA A 163 54.69 -28.37 -17.34
C ALA A 163 55.72 -28.39 -18.50
N ARG A 164 57.02 -28.33 -18.18
CA ARG A 164 58.10 -28.45 -19.17
C ARG A 164 58.13 -29.83 -19.84
N SER A 165 57.91 -30.89 -19.08
CA SER A 165 57.82 -32.25 -19.62
C SER A 165 56.66 -32.38 -20.59
N GLN A 166 55.48 -31.89 -20.21
CA GLN A 166 54.27 -31.93 -21.04
C GLN A 166 54.44 -31.12 -22.34
N VAL A 167 55.04 -29.94 -22.28
CA VAL A 167 55.33 -29.13 -23.48
C VAL A 167 56.36 -29.82 -24.40
N ARG A 168 57.34 -30.52 -23.84
CA ARG A 168 58.31 -31.31 -24.63
C ARG A 168 57.63 -32.47 -25.34
N GLU A 169 56.76 -33.20 -24.64
CA GLU A 169 55.98 -34.31 -25.21
C GLU A 169 55.07 -33.82 -26.33
N ALA A 170 54.32 -32.73 -26.11
CA ALA A 170 53.50 -32.10 -27.13
C ALA A 170 54.31 -31.61 -28.34
N THR A 171 55.55 -31.13 -28.12
CA THR A 171 56.46 -30.77 -29.23
C THR A 171 56.79 -31.98 -30.09
N MET A 172 57.02 -33.13 -29.47
CA MET A 172 57.37 -34.34 -30.21
C MET A 172 56.20 -34.87 -31.02
N THR A 173 55.02 -34.91 -30.41
CA THR A 173 53.79 -35.28 -31.11
C THR A 173 53.47 -34.33 -32.27
N LEU A 174 53.67 -33.02 -32.09
CA LEU A 174 53.44 -32.03 -33.16
C LEU A 174 54.47 -32.13 -34.30
N ARG A 175 55.71 -32.55 -34.03
CA ARG A 175 56.77 -32.67 -35.05
C ARG A 175 56.45 -33.72 -36.11
N ASP A 176 55.72 -34.76 -35.74
CA ASP A 176 55.41 -35.88 -36.62
C ASP A 176 54.13 -35.65 -37.44
N LEU A 177 53.48 -34.49 -37.28
CA LEU A 177 52.24 -34.13 -37.98
C LEU A 177 52.50 -33.20 -39.18
N PRO A 178 51.64 -33.22 -40.22
CA PRO A 178 51.76 -32.34 -41.38
C PRO A 178 51.53 -30.86 -41.02
N ASP A 179 52.48 -29.99 -41.39
CA ASP A 179 52.50 -28.55 -41.06
C ASP A 179 51.47 -27.69 -41.85
N ASP A 180 50.84 -28.25 -42.89
CA ASP A 180 49.89 -27.56 -43.76
C ASP A 180 48.47 -27.48 -43.20
N HIS A 181 48.20 -28.14 -42.07
CA HIS A 181 46.90 -28.13 -41.43
C HIS A 181 46.77 -26.97 -40.42
N ASP A 182 45.79 -26.08 -40.60
CA ASP A 182 45.57 -24.87 -39.76
C ASP A 182 45.56 -25.16 -38.24
N ARG A 183 45.02 -26.32 -37.86
CA ARG A 183 45.01 -26.78 -36.46
C ARG A 183 46.42 -27.07 -35.91
N VAL A 184 47.32 -27.63 -36.72
CA VAL A 184 48.71 -27.92 -36.34
C VAL A 184 49.48 -26.61 -36.18
N GLN A 185 49.25 -25.62 -37.06
CA GLN A 185 49.84 -24.28 -36.95
C GLN A 185 49.38 -23.55 -35.68
N SER A 186 48.08 -23.62 -35.36
CA SER A 186 47.51 -23.03 -34.14
C SER A 186 48.08 -23.65 -32.86
N LEU A 187 48.22 -24.98 -32.82
CA LEU A 187 48.80 -25.70 -31.69
C LEU A 187 50.31 -25.44 -31.56
N THR A 188 51.01 -25.29 -32.68
CA THR A 188 52.43 -24.91 -32.74
C THR A 188 52.65 -23.52 -32.15
N ALA A 189 51.84 -22.53 -32.55
CA ALA A 189 51.91 -21.18 -31.99
C ALA A 189 51.62 -21.16 -30.47
N TRP A 190 50.62 -21.92 -30.03
CA TRP A 190 50.28 -22.02 -28.61
C TRP A 190 51.38 -22.70 -27.78
N ARG A 191 51.99 -23.76 -28.32
CA ARG A 191 53.17 -24.42 -27.72
C ARG A 191 54.33 -23.44 -27.54
N ASP A 192 54.61 -22.61 -28.55
CA ASP A 192 55.73 -21.66 -28.51
C ASP A 192 55.51 -20.55 -27.47
N GLU A 193 54.26 -20.08 -27.32
CA GLU A 193 53.87 -19.17 -26.24
C GLU A 193 54.04 -19.81 -24.85
N LEU A 194 53.61 -21.07 -24.68
CA LEU A 194 53.78 -21.80 -23.42
C LEU A 194 55.26 -22.02 -23.07
N ARG A 195 56.12 -22.28 -24.07
CA ARG A 195 57.57 -22.37 -23.87
C ARG A 195 58.16 -21.07 -23.36
N LYS A 196 57.81 -19.95 -24.01
CA LYS A 196 58.29 -18.62 -23.62
C LYS A 196 57.90 -18.29 -22.17
N ARG A 197 56.64 -18.56 -21.80
CA ARG A 197 56.15 -18.36 -20.43
C ARG A 197 56.88 -19.24 -19.41
N LEU A 198 57.20 -20.49 -19.76
CA LEU A 198 57.98 -21.37 -18.88
C LEU A 198 59.43 -20.90 -18.72
N ASP A 199 60.06 -20.38 -19.78
CA ASP A 199 61.40 -19.82 -19.71
C ASP A 199 61.43 -18.53 -18.87
N ASP A 200 60.42 -17.66 -19.00
CA ASP A 200 60.26 -16.47 -18.17
C ASP A 200 60.06 -16.82 -16.69
N LEU A 201 59.25 -17.83 -16.38
CA LEU A 201 59.04 -18.33 -15.02
C LEU A 201 60.33 -18.92 -14.45
N LYS A 202 61.08 -19.70 -15.24
CA LYS A 202 62.36 -20.26 -14.82
C LYS A 202 63.41 -19.16 -14.56
N ALA A 203 63.47 -18.13 -15.40
CA ALA A 203 64.38 -17.00 -15.22
C ALA A 203 64.07 -16.23 -13.92
N ARG A 204 62.80 -16.05 -13.60
CA ARG A 204 62.35 -15.43 -12.33
C ARG A 204 62.69 -16.28 -11.11
N LEU A 205 62.52 -17.61 -11.19
CA LEU A 205 62.87 -18.54 -10.11
C LEU A 205 64.38 -18.61 -9.88
N ALA A 206 65.19 -18.65 -10.95
CA ALA A 206 66.66 -18.63 -10.85
C ALA A 206 67.20 -17.29 -10.33
N GLY A 207 66.56 -16.17 -10.67
CA GLY A 207 66.93 -14.83 -10.18
C GLY A 207 66.56 -14.57 -8.71
N GLY A 208 65.54 -15.24 -8.17
CA GLY A 208 65.13 -15.13 -6.77
C GLY A 208 66.01 -15.93 -5.79
N SER A 209 66.56 -17.07 -6.23
CA SER A 209 67.38 -17.96 -5.38
C SER A 209 68.78 -17.38 -5.06
N GLY A 210 69.33 -16.52 -5.93
CA GLY A 210 70.64 -15.86 -5.71
C GLY A 210 70.65 -14.71 -4.69
N ALA A 211 69.49 -14.27 -4.19
CA ALA A 211 69.39 -13.19 -3.21
C ALA A 211 69.44 -13.68 -1.75
N SER A 212 69.31 -15.00 -1.51
CA SER A 212 69.23 -15.58 -0.16
C SER A 212 70.55 -16.22 0.34
N GLU A 213 71.60 -16.31 -0.48
CA GLU A 213 72.92 -16.88 -0.09
C GLU A 213 73.99 -15.82 0.23
N ARG A 214 73.62 -14.55 0.43
CA ARG A 214 74.53 -13.51 0.96
C ARG A 214 74.00 -12.95 2.27
N ASN A 215 74.11 -13.74 3.34
CA ASN A 215 74.24 -13.26 4.71
C ASN A 215 74.93 -14.32 5.57
#